data_AF-A0A9W6XI77-F1
#
_entry.id   AF-A0A9W6XI77-F1
#
_cell.length_a   1.000
_cell.length_b   1.000
_cell.length_c   1.000
_cell.angle_alpha   90.00
_cell.angle_beta   90.00
_cell.angle_gamma   90.00
#
_symmetry.space_group_name_H-M   'P 1'
#
loop_
_entity.id
_entity.type
_entity.pdbx_description
1 polymer ?
#
loop_
_entity_poly.entity_id
_entity_poly.type
_entity_poly.pdbx_seq_one_letter_code
_entity_poly.pdbx_strand_id
1 'polypeptide(L)'
;MRRAELVSIVRNLLPPDTTWPDEQGDSRLEGGRTVLMLVARVPDPQLAVRLIDLVCHYYTADFWARDSRRRHVIMDACYHGVDPMVLQRLIKWARRTSFRVVLPMSRQDRNGLDAVGLAIQGGHGRLASCLLEQHGPSSHDNLLCTHYPLEVLELAIESRVEQCARDVLANKRVVQHLQPGAAVRLNLIARWEQRRAHVKRLYNIFTCVGAAIRYGMLGIVQAIYELNPVETRQAAWYAVHKLEPQTLSGRFEVPPAVRRLANEYMLRMLWPQVREIIVMRHWELLTEKQRKLSLWARIRRLWRHSHHDWDAITSHPWTKLPSEMMLQILSFLLPSEASEITKTALLVEYNLN
;
A
#
# COMPACT_ATOMS: atom_id res chain seq x y z
N MET A 1 -26.14 -8.62 33.58
CA MET A 1 -26.50 -7.30 34.10
C MET A 1 -27.96 -7.05 33.79
N ARG A 2 -28.71 -6.58 34.78
CA ARG A 2 -30.13 -6.25 34.64
C ARG A 2 -30.29 -4.90 33.93
N ARG A 3 -31.44 -4.66 33.28
CA ARG A 3 -31.72 -3.39 32.56
C ARG A 3 -31.53 -2.16 33.45
N ALA A 4 -32.00 -2.21 34.70
CA ALA A 4 -31.87 -1.11 35.65
C ALA A 4 -30.42 -0.72 35.94
N GLU A 5 -29.51 -1.70 36.04
CA GLU A 5 -28.07 -1.47 36.23
C GLU A 5 -27.47 -0.75 35.02
N LEU A 6 -27.80 -1.20 33.81
CA LEU A 6 -27.31 -0.57 32.58
C LEU A 6 -27.84 0.86 32.43
N VAL A 7 -29.11 1.12 32.76
CA VAL A 7 -29.68 2.49 32.77
C VAL A 7 -28.97 3.37 33.80
N SER A 8 -28.69 2.85 35.00
CA SER A 8 -27.93 3.59 36.02
C SER A 8 -26.53 3.96 35.53
N ILE A 9 -25.87 3.06 34.80
CA ILE A 9 -24.55 3.34 34.22
C ILE A 9 -24.66 4.45 33.18
N VAL A 10 -25.65 4.41 32.27
CA VAL A 10 -25.85 5.49 31.30
C VAL A 10 -26.07 6.83 32.02
N ARG A 11 -26.91 6.86 33.07
CA ARG A 11 -27.13 8.08 33.85
C ARG A 11 -25.85 8.63 34.47
N ASN A 12 -24.98 7.77 34.99
CA ASN A 12 -23.69 8.17 35.54
C ASN A 12 -22.70 8.71 34.48
N LEU A 13 -22.92 8.39 33.19
CA LEU A 13 -22.13 8.92 32.08
C LEU A 13 -22.65 10.28 31.57
N LEU A 14 -23.88 10.66 31.97
CA LEU A 14 -24.51 11.89 31.52
C LEU A 14 -24.24 13.04 32.51
N PRO A 15 -24.25 14.30 32.05
CA PRO A 15 -24.24 15.45 32.94
C PRO A 15 -25.38 15.34 33.98
N PRO A 16 -25.15 15.77 35.24
CA PRO A 16 -26.08 15.54 36.36
C PRO A 16 -27.49 16.11 36.13
N ASP A 17 -27.62 17.17 35.32
CA ASP A 17 -28.90 17.81 34.99
C ASP A 17 -29.62 17.16 33.80
N THR A 18 -29.07 16.09 33.23
CA THR A 18 -29.65 15.43 32.05
C THR A 18 -30.72 14.44 32.47
N THR A 19 -31.97 14.73 32.11
CA THR A 19 -33.06 13.78 32.24
C THR A 19 -32.99 12.76 31.09
N TRP A 20 -32.57 11.54 31.42
CA TRP A 20 -32.59 10.40 30.51
C TRP A 20 -32.99 9.12 31.26
N PRO A 21 -33.85 8.27 30.67
CA PRO A 21 -34.54 8.44 29.39
C PRO A 21 -35.89 9.17 29.54
N ASP A 22 -36.15 10.22 28.76
CA ASP A 22 -37.47 10.89 28.71
C ASP A 22 -38.24 10.54 27.42
N GLU A 23 -39.58 10.57 27.49
CA GLU A 23 -40.50 10.10 26.43
C GLU A 23 -40.48 10.92 25.13
N GLN A 24 -39.78 12.05 25.07
CA GLN A 24 -39.80 13.00 23.94
C GLN A 24 -38.55 13.01 23.04
N GLY A 25 -37.73 11.95 23.10
CA GLY A 25 -36.68 11.70 22.10
C GLY A 25 -35.26 12.03 22.56
N ASP A 26 -34.30 11.81 21.66
CA ASP A 26 -32.86 11.84 21.92
C ASP A 26 -32.39 13.13 22.59
N SER A 27 -32.07 13.05 23.88
CA SER A 27 -31.45 14.14 24.65
C SER A 27 -30.13 14.54 23.97
N ARG A 28 -30.12 15.71 23.32
CA ARG A 28 -28.90 16.28 22.75
C ARG A 28 -28.08 16.93 23.85
N LEU A 29 -26.88 16.43 24.03
CA LEU A 29 -25.92 16.95 24.99
C LEU A 29 -25.16 18.14 24.41
N GLU A 30 -24.34 18.76 25.27
CA GLU A 30 -23.45 19.84 24.86
C GLU A 30 -22.63 19.46 23.61
N GLY A 31 -22.54 20.41 22.67
CA GLY A 31 -21.88 20.18 21.38
C GLY A 31 -22.65 19.23 20.46
N GLY A 32 -23.94 18.99 20.70
CA GLY A 32 -24.80 18.15 19.85
C GLY A 32 -24.51 16.66 19.96
N ARG A 33 -23.78 16.21 20.99
CA ARG A 33 -23.48 14.79 21.20
C ARG A 33 -24.74 14.03 21.58
N THR A 34 -24.82 12.77 21.18
CA THR A 34 -25.91 11.87 21.58
C THR A 34 -25.46 10.92 22.69
N VAL A 35 -26.43 10.37 23.42
CA VAL A 35 -26.18 9.30 24.40
C VAL A 35 -25.47 8.11 23.74
N LEU A 36 -25.84 7.79 22.50
CA LEU A 36 -25.23 6.71 21.73
C LEU A 36 -23.71 6.94 21.49
N MET A 37 -23.28 8.18 21.25
CA MET A 37 -21.86 8.53 21.14
C MET A 37 -21.10 8.35 22.46
N LEU A 38 -21.74 8.66 23.60
CA LEU A 38 -21.10 8.48 24.90
C LEU A 38 -20.91 7.01 25.26
N VAL A 39 -21.97 6.20 25.12
CA VAL A 39 -21.89 4.78 25.49
C VAL A 39 -20.96 3.99 24.59
N ALA A 40 -20.78 4.42 23.33
CA ALA A 40 -19.82 3.81 22.41
C ALA A 40 -18.35 4.04 22.82
N ARG A 41 -18.07 5.04 23.66
CA ARG A 41 -16.72 5.37 24.15
C ARG A 41 -16.37 4.73 25.49
N VAL A 42 -17.27 3.91 26.06
CA VAL A 42 -17.01 3.25 27.33
C VAL A 42 -15.77 2.35 27.18
N PRO A 43 -14.76 2.47 28.08
CA PRO A 43 -13.49 1.78 27.92
C PRO A 43 -13.60 0.26 27.87
N ASP A 44 -14.56 -0.33 28.60
CA ASP A 44 -14.87 -1.76 28.51
C ASP A 44 -15.70 -2.05 27.25
N PRO A 45 -15.14 -2.76 26.25
CA PRO A 45 -15.84 -3.05 25.00
C PRO A 45 -17.10 -3.89 25.18
N GLN A 46 -17.12 -4.81 26.15
CA GLN A 46 -18.27 -5.69 26.40
C GLN A 46 -19.42 -4.89 27.01
N LEU A 47 -19.09 -3.99 27.94
CA LEU A 47 -20.07 -3.06 28.51
C LEU A 47 -20.58 -2.08 27.43
N ALA A 48 -19.70 -1.49 26.63
CA ALA A 48 -20.07 -0.59 25.54
C ALA A 48 -21.07 -1.24 24.58
N VAL A 49 -20.83 -2.49 24.17
CA VAL A 49 -21.76 -3.28 23.33
C VAL A 49 -23.13 -3.45 23.99
N ARG A 50 -23.17 -3.80 25.29
CA ARG A 50 -24.44 -3.95 26.04
C ARG A 50 -25.20 -2.63 26.15
N LEU A 51 -24.50 -1.52 26.35
CA LEU A 51 -25.11 -0.20 26.45
C LEU A 51 -25.62 0.29 25.08
N ILE A 52 -24.87 0.05 24.01
CA ILE A 52 -25.34 0.30 22.63
C ILE A 52 -26.64 -0.46 22.36
N ASP A 53 -26.69 -1.74 22.77
CA ASP A 53 -27.88 -2.57 22.58
C ASP A 53 -29.07 -2.09 23.40
N LEU A 54 -28.83 -1.66 24.65
CA LEU A 54 -29.85 -1.03 25.47
C LEU A 54 -30.39 0.23 24.79
N VAL A 55 -29.50 1.14 24.39
CA VAL A 55 -29.86 2.43 23.80
C VAL A 55 -30.63 2.19 22.50
N CYS A 56 -30.04 1.52 21.50
CA CYS A 56 -30.68 1.33 20.19
C CYS A 56 -31.96 0.49 20.20
N HIS A 57 -32.15 -0.41 21.17
CA HIS A 57 -33.32 -1.29 21.21
C HIS A 57 -34.50 -0.68 21.98
N TYR A 58 -34.23 0.02 23.08
CA TYR A 58 -35.29 0.48 23.99
C TYR A 58 -35.55 1.99 23.96
N TYR A 59 -34.63 2.77 23.40
CA TYR A 59 -34.70 4.22 23.37
C TYR A 59 -34.46 4.64 21.92
N THR A 60 -35.40 5.37 21.31
CA THR A 60 -35.35 5.70 19.88
C THR A 60 -34.16 6.60 19.56
N ALA A 61 -32.99 5.98 19.34
CA ALA A 61 -31.76 6.66 19.01
C ALA A 61 -31.78 7.07 17.54
N ASP A 62 -31.71 8.38 17.28
CA ASP A 62 -31.31 8.94 15.99
C ASP A 62 -29.84 8.57 15.76
N PHE A 63 -29.65 7.36 15.24
CA PHE A 63 -28.34 6.75 14.97
C PHE A 63 -27.47 7.63 14.06
N TRP A 64 -28.10 8.43 13.20
CA TRP A 64 -27.43 9.29 12.22
C TRP A 64 -27.37 10.76 12.65
N ALA A 65 -27.80 11.07 13.87
CA ALA A 65 -27.60 12.37 14.49
C ALA A 65 -26.11 12.75 14.45
N ARG A 66 -25.85 14.03 14.20
CA ARG A 66 -24.50 14.56 14.03
C ARG A 66 -24.20 15.53 15.15
N ASP A 67 -23.01 15.39 15.73
CA ASP A 67 -22.48 16.35 16.67
C ASP A 67 -22.17 17.69 15.99
N SER A 68 -21.72 18.67 16.78
CA SER A 68 -21.30 19.98 16.27
C SER A 68 -20.25 19.84 15.18
N ARG A 69 -19.29 18.91 15.31
CA ARG A 69 -18.26 18.60 14.31
C ARG A 69 -18.77 17.84 13.10
N ARG A 70 -20.09 17.65 12.97
CA ARG A 70 -20.75 16.92 11.90
C ARG A 70 -20.40 15.42 11.88
N ARG A 71 -20.06 14.82 13.01
CA ARG A 71 -19.76 13.38 13.11
C ARG A 71 -20.98 12.63 13.63
N HIS A 72 -21.33 11.51 12.99
CA HIS A 72 -22.28 10.55 13.55
C HIS A 72 -21.56 9.53 14.44
N VAL A 73 -22.29 8.66 15.13
CA VAL A 73 -21.72 7.74 16.15
C VAL A 73 -20.53 6.91 15.63
N ILE A 74 -20.60 6.37 14.41
CA ILE A 74 -19.51 5.58 13.82
C ILE A 74 -18.26 6.45 13.56
N MET A 75 -18.42 7.66 13.03
CA MET A 75 -17.30 8.58 12.82
C MET A 75 -16.66 8.98 14.15
N ASP A 76 -17.50 9.22 15.16
CA ASP A 76 -17.04 9.58 16.49
C ASP A 76 -16.27 8.43 17.16
N ALA A 77 -16.78 7.20 17.04
CA ALA A 77 -16.10 5.98 17.46
C ALA A 77 -14.75 5.77 16.75
N CYS A 78 -14.69 6.05 15.44
CA CYS A 78 -13.45 5.97 14.66
C CYS A 78 -12.44 7.03 15.09
N TYR A 79 -12.88 8.27 15.34
CA TYR A 79 -12.02 9.35 15.80
C TYR A 79 -11.41 9.08 17.19
N HIS A 80 -12.15 8.41 18.08
CA HIS A 80 -11.71 8.10 19.43
C HIS A 80 -10.99 6.74 19.55
N GLY A 81 -10.88 5.97 18.48
CA GLY A 81 -10.16 4.70 18.51
C GLY A 81 -10.82 3.64 19.39
N VAL A 82 -12.14 3.50 19.35
CA VAL A 82 -12.85 2.46 20.12
C VAL A 82 -12.40 1.05 19.71
N ASP A 83 -12.79 0.04 20.48
CA ASP A 83 -12.52 -1.36 20.11
C ASP A 83 -13.29 -1.79 18.84
N PRO A 84 -12.69 -2.58 17.93
CA PRO A 84 -13.35 -3.06 16.71
C PRO A 84 -14.68 -3.78 16.96
N MET A 85 -14.85 -4.47 18.10
CA MET A 85 -16.10 -5.13 18.46
C MET A 85 -17.25 -4.11 18.65
N VAL A 86 -16.94 -2.96 19.26
CA VAL A 86 -17.89 -1.86 19.44
C VAL A 86 -18.29 -1.28 18.08
N LEU A 87 -17.31 -1.04 17.20
CA LEU A 87 -17.55 -0.57 15.84
C LEU A 87 -18.42 -1.55 15.04
N GLN A 88 -18.13 -2.85 15.09
CA GLN A 88 -18.93 -3.89 14.44
C GLN A 88 -20.37 -3.89 14.96
N ARG A 89 -20.57 -3.69 16.26
CA ARG A 89 -21.92 -3.61 16.83
C ARG A 89 -22.68 -2.39 16.35
N LEU A 90 -22.03 -1.23 16.28
CA LEU A 90 -22.61 -0.01 15.71
C LEU A 90 -23.01 -0.23 14.24
N ILE A 91 -22.14 -0.84 13.43
CA ILE A 91 -22.43 -1.12 12.03
C ILE A 91 -23.61 -2.10 11.88
N LYS A 92 -23.70 -3.10 12.75
CA LYS A 92 -24.85 -4.02 12.80
C LYS A 92 -26.16 -3.27 13.08
N TRP A 93 -26.15 -2.25 13.94
CA TRP A 93 -27.31 -1.40 14.19
C TRP A 93 -27.59 -0.43 13.03
N ALA A 94 -26.55 0.17 12.43
CA ALA A 94 -26.68 1.03 11.26
C ALA A 94 -27.43 0.34 10.11
N ARG A 95 -27.13 -0.95 9.87
CA ARG A 95 -27.82 -1.80 8.88
C ARG A 95 -29.28 -2.06 9.21
N ARG A 96 -29.68 -1.99 10.49
CA ARG A 96 -31.09 -2.14 10.89
C ARG A 96 -31.88 -0.85 10.77
N THR A 97 -31.24 0.30 10.94
CA THR A 97 -31.91 1.61 10.92
C THR A 97 -32.07 2.19 9.52
N SER A 98 -31.27 1.75 8.53
CA SER A 98 -31.39 2.25 7.15
C SER A 98 -31.10 1.17 6.11
N PHE A 99 -31.93 1.12 5.07
CA PHE A 99 -31.68 0.27 3.90
C PHE A 99 -30.51 0.77 3.02
N ARG A 100 -30.18 2.07 3.09
CA ARG A 100 -29.12 2.72 2.29
C ARG A 100 -27.98 3.24 3.19
N VAL A 101 -27.40 2.37 4.00
CA VAL A 101 -26.31 2.69 4.96
C VAL A 101 -25.09 3.37 4.31
N VAL A 102 -24.82 3.10 3.03
CA VAL A 102 -23.68 3.67 2.30
C VAL A 102 -23.74 5.20 2.25
N LEU A 103 -24.92 5.79 2.01
CA LEU A 103 -25.07 7.25 1.87
C LEU A 103 -24.73 8.03 3.16
N PRO A 104 -25.23 7.67 4.36
CA PRO A 104 -24.80 8.34 5.58
C PRO A 104 -23.35 8.01 5.96
N MET A 105 -22.84 6.81 5.63
CA MET A 105 -21.44 6.42 5.88
C MET A 105 -20.43 7.22 5.06
N SER A 106 -20.80 7.66 3.85
CA SER A 106 -19.94 8.48 2.99
C SER A 106 -19.97 9.98 3.37
N ARG A 107 -20.69 10.38 4.43
CA ARG A 107 -20.72 11.78 4.86
C ARG A 107 -19.42 12.15 5.55
N GLN A 108 -18.97 13.37 5.28
CA GLN A 108 -17.74 13.91 5.82
C GLN A 108 -18.00 14.87 6.98
N ASP A 109 -17.06 14.93 7.92
CA ASP A 109 -17.08 15.85 9.05
C ASP A 109 -16.78 17.30 8.60
N ARG A 110 -16.56 18.20 9.56
CA ARG A 110 -16.19 19.59 9.24
C ARG A 110 -14.86 19.73 8.48
N ASN A 111 -13.97 18.76 8.59
CA ASN A 111 -12.64 18.77 7.96
C ASN A 111 -12.63 18.01 6.63
N GLY A 112 -13.78 17.52 6.15
CA GLY A 112 -13.85 16.74 4.92
C GLY A 112 -13.45 15.28 5.11
N LEU A 113 -13.35 14.77 6.34
CA LEU A 113 -12.99 13.38 6.63
C LEU A 113 -14.22 12.52 6.89
N ASP A 114 -14.26 11.35 6.27
CA ASP A 114 -15.26 10.32 6.54
C ASP A 114 -14.79 9.43 7.73
N ALA A 115 -15.53 8.35 8.02
CA ALA A 115 -15.18 7.46 9.13
C ALA A 115 -13.79 6.79 8.95
N VAL A 116 -13.42 6.45 7.72
CA VAL A 116 -12.11 5.85 7.42
C VAL A 116 -10.99 6.87 7.59
N GLY A 117 -11.16 8.07 7.03
CA GLY A 117 -10.21 9.17 7.18
C GLY A 117 -9.97 9.53 8.65
N LEU A 118 -11.02 9.56 9.47
CA LEU A 118 -10.90 9.81 10.91
C LEU A 118 -10.15 8.69 11.65
N ALA A 119 -10.42 7.42 11.32
CA ALA A 119 -9.69 6.29 11.91
C ALA A 119 -8.19 6.36 11.56
N ILE A 120 -7.86 6.65 10.30
CA ILE A 120 -6.47 6.74 9.84
C ILE A 120 -5.75 7.95 10.47
N GLN A 121 -6.41 9.11 10.53
CA GLN A 121 -5.83 10.30 11.15
C GLN A 121 -5.53 10.08 12.63
N GLY A 122 -6.36 9.31 13.34
CA GLY A 122 -6.12 8.89 14.72
C GLY A 122 -5.10 7.76 14.89
N GLY A 123 -4.58 7.19 13.80
CA GLY A 123 -3.68 6.03 13.84
C GLY A 123 -4.38 4.70 14.17
N HIS A 124 -5.71 4.64 14.06
CA HIS A 124 -6.54 3.50 14.41
C HIS A 124 -6.71 2.54 13.22
N GLY A 125 -5.60 1.98 12.74
CA GLY A 125 -5.58 1.12 11.54
C GLY A 125 -6.53 -0.09 11.62
N ARG A 126 -6.67 -0.71 12.79
CA ARG A 126 -7.63 -1.82 12.99
C ARG A 126 -9.09 -1.41 12.71
N LEU A 127 -9.47 -0.18 13.00
CA LEU A 127 -10.82 0.32 12.71
C LEU A 127 -10.98 0.61 11.21
N ALA A 128 -9.98 1.20 10.57
CA ALA A 128 -9.97 1.39 9.12
C ALA A 128 -10.08 0.03 8.39
N SER A 129 -9.31 -0.98 8.82
CA SER A 129 -9.41 -2.35 8.33
C SER A 129 -10.78 -2.96 8.58
N CYS A 130 -11.34 -2.77 9.78
CA CYS A 130 -12.67 -3.26 10.10
C CYS A 130 -13.73 -2.69 9.16
N LEU A 131 -13.67 -1.40 8.82
CA LEU A 131 -14.58 -0.74 7.88
C LEU A 131 -14.46 -1.26 6.44
N LEU A 132 -13.23 -1.55 5.99
CA LEU A 132 -12.97 -2.12 4.66
C LEU A 132 -13.65 -3.49 4.47
N GLU A 133 -13.83 -4.27 5.53
CA GLU A 133 -14.45 -5.61 5.45
C GLU A 133 -15.98 -5.60 5.45
N GLN A 134 -16.60 -4.43 5.65
CA GLN A 134 -18.04 -4.35 5.84
C GLN A 134 -18.80 -4.26 4.53
N HIS A 135 -19.76 -5.18 4.38
CA HIS A 135 -20.69 -5.23 3.25
C HIS A 135 -22.02 -4.56 3.61
N GLY A 136 -22.75 -4.11 2.60
CA GLY A 136 -24.07 -3.52 2.73
C GLY A 136 -25.12 -4.58 3.07
N PRO A 137 -26.29 -4.18 3.57
CA PRO A 137 -27.35 -5.11 3.95
C PRO A 137 -27.99 -5.84 2.76
N SER A 138 -27.90 -5.30 1.54
CA SER A 138 -28.73 -5.73 0.40
C SER A 138 -27.96 -6.48 -0.70
N SER A 139 -26.62 -6.48 -0.70
CA SER A 139 -25.81 -7.31 -1.60
C SER A 139 -24.39 -7.50 -1.08
N HIS A 140 -23.74 -8.59 -1.50
CA HIS A 140 -22.32 -8.83 -1.27
C HIS A 140 -21.43 -7.80 -2.00
N ASP A 141 -21.97 -7.02 -2.94
CA ASP A 141 -21.21 -6.06 -3.75
C ASP A 141 -21.26 -4.63 -3.21
N ASN A 142 -22.26 -4.28 -2.40
CA ASN A 142 -22.44 -2.92 -1.90
C ASN A 142 -21.62 -2.67 -0.63
N LEU A 143 -20.32 -2.44 -0.77
CA LEU A 143 -19.43 -2.15 0.35
C LEU A 143 -19.87 -0.89 1.13
N LEU A 144 -19.77 -0.94 2.48
CA LEU A 144 -20.04 0.24 3.31
C LEU A 144 -18.96 1.31 3.18
N CYS A 145 -17.72 0.86 2.96
CA CYS A 145 -16.60 1.73 2.66
C CYS A 145 -16.50 1.93 1.14
N THR A 146 -16.61 3.18 0.70
CA THR A 146 -16.48 3.56 -0.72
C THR A 146 -15.02 3.72 -1.17
N HIS A 147 -14.08 3.79 -0.23
CA HIS A 147 -12.66 3.92 -0.54
C HIS A 147 -12.09 2.64 -1.15
N TYR A 148 -11.17 2.82 -2.08
CA TYR A 148 -10.46 1.69 -2.66
C TYR A 148 -9.45 1.11 -1.65
N PRO A 149 -9.26 -0.22 -1.54
CA PRO A 149 -8.39 -0.77 -0.50
C PRO A 149 -6.95 -0.22 -0.50
N LEU A 150 -6.35 0.02 -1.67
CA LEU A 150 -5.00 0.59 -1.75
C LEU A 150 -4.97 2.11 -1.53
N GLU A 151 -6.09 2.81 -1.72
CA GLU A 151 -6.23 4.21 -1.30
C GLU A 151 -6.14 4.30 0.22
N VAL A 152 -6.85 3.41 0.93
CA VAL A 152 -6.81 3.34 2.40
C VAL A 152 -5.41 3.00 2.91
N LEU A 153 -4.69 2.08 2.26
CA LEU A 153 -3.30 1.77 2.60
C LEU A 153 -2.39 2.98 2.38
N GLU A 154 -2.50 3.68 1.25
CA GLU A 154 -1.70 4.87 0.96
C GLU A 154 -1.97 5.99 1.97
N LEU A 155 -3.24 6.25 2.31
CA LEU A 155 -3.61 7.21 3.36
C LEU A 155 -3.03 6.81 4.74
N ALA A 156 -3.04 5.51 5.07
CA ALA A 156 -2.46 5.01 6.32
C ALA A 156 -0.93 5.16 6.36
N ILE A 157 -0.26 5.09 5.22
CA ILE A 157 1.17 5.38 5.10
C ILE A 157 1.40 6.90 5.23
N GLU A 158 0.57 7.71 4.59
CA GLU A 158 0.63 9.18 4.64
C GLU A 158 0.37 9.75 6.05
N SER A 159 -0.36 9.02 6.91
CA SER A 159 -0.58 9.41 8.31
C SER A 159 0.67 9.33 9.19
N ARG A 160 1.75 8.71 8.68
CA ARG A 160 3.03 8.53 9.38
C ARG A 160 2.98 7.63 10.61
N VAL A 161 1.87 6.90 10.81
CA VAL A 161 1.73 5.92 11.90
C VAL A 161 1.95 4.52 11.32
N GLU A 162 3.17 4.00 11.44
CA GLU A 162 3.53 2.72 10.81
C GLU A 162 2.63 1.55 11.27
N GLN A 163 2.24 1.52 12.55
CA GLN A 163 1.33 0.49 13.04
C GLN A 163 -0.06 0.57 12.36
N CYS A 164 -0.55 1.77 12.07
CA CYS A 164 -1.80 1.96 11.34
C CYS A 164 -1.69 1.37 9.93
N ALA A 165 -0.59 1.66 9.22
CA ALA A 165 -0.32 1.08 7.91
C ALA A 165 -0.19 -0.45 7.97
N ARG A 166 0.45 -1.02 9.00
CA ARG A 166 0.55 -2.48 9.21
C ARG A 166 -0.81 -3.12 9.44
N ASP A 167 -1.65 -2.53 10.30
CA ASP A 167 -3.00 -3.03 10.56
C ASP A 167 -3.87 -3.01 9.30
N VAL A 168 -3.72 -2.00 8.45
CA VAL A 168 -4.38 -1.91 7.13
C VAL A 168 -3.83 -2.93 6.14
N LEU A 169 -2.51 -3.11 6.09
CA LEU A 169 -1.86 -4.08 5.22
C LEU A 169 -2.24 -5.52 5.56
N ALA A 170 -2.55 -5.83 6.81
CA ALA A 170 -3.04 -7.13 7.24
C ALA A 170 -4.47 -7.46 6.72
N ASN A 171 -5.19 -6.47 6.19
CA ASN A 171 -6.54 -6.67 5.67
C ASN A 171 -6.54 -7.53 4.39
N LYS A 172 -7.39 -8.57 4.35
CA LYS A 172 -7.44 -9.53 3.23
C LYS A 172 -7.72 -8.87 1.87
N ARG A 173 -8.58 -7.83 1.84
CA ARG A 173 -8.89 -7.11 0.59
C ARG A 173 -7.68 -6.32 0.10
N VAL A 174 -6.95 -5.67 1.01
CA VAL A 174 -5.71 -4.96 0.69
C VAL A 174 -4.68 -5.94 0.14
N VAL A 175 -4.44 -7.05 0.84
CA VAL A 175 -3.53 -8.12 0.40
C VAL A 175 -3.90 -8.65 -0.99
N GLN A 176 -5.19 -8.88 -1.25
CA GLN A 176 -5.66 -9.36 -2.56
C GLN A 176 -5.32 -8.38 -3.69
N HIS A 177 -5.40 -7.07 -3.44
CA HIS A 177 -5.04 -6.05 -4.43
C HIS A 177 -3.54 -5.82 -4.56
N LEU A 178 -2.72 -6.35 -3.65
CA LEU A 178 -1.25 -6.33 -3.75
C LEU A 178 -0.67 -7.57 -4.43
N GLN A 179 -1.46 -8.62 -4.68
CA GLN A 179 -0.99 -9.86 -5.31
C GLN A 179 -0.41 -9.60 -6.73
N PRO A 180 0.57 -10.40 -7.18
CA PRO A 180 1.16 -10.28 -8.51
C PRO A 180 0.11 -10.20 -9.63
N GLY A 181 0.28 -9.26 -10.57
CA GLY A 181 -0.62 -9.06 -11.70
C GLY A 181 -1.90 -8.27 -11.37
N ALA A 182 -2.17 -7.95 -10.10
CA ALA A 182 -3.28 -7.08 -9.73
C ALA A 182 -3.08 -5.66 -10.29
N ALA A 183 -1.87 -5.10 -10.22
CA ALA A 183 -1.56 -3.79 -10.78
C ALA A 183 -1.72 -3.75 -12.31
N VAL A 184 -1.33 -4.82 -13.01
CA VAL A 184 -1.50 -4.93 -14.47
C VAL A 184 -2.98 -4.93 -14.86
N ARG A 185 -3.80 -5.73 -14.19
CA ARG A 185 -5.26 -5.77 -14.42
C ARG A 185 -5.90 -4.41 -14.15
N LEU A 186 -5.54 -3.76 -13.04
CA LEU A 186 -6.03 -2.42 -12.72
C LEU A 186 -5.62 -1.39 -13.76
N ASN A 187 -4.37 -1.40 -14.21
CA ASN A 187 -3.89 -0.49 -15.26
C ASN A 187 -4.62 -0.71 -16.60
N LEU A 188 -4.99 -1.96 -16.93
CA LEU A 188 -5.78 -2.26 -18.12
C LEU A 188 -7.19 -1.69 -18.00
N ILE A 189 -7.89 -1.95 -16.89
CA ILE A 189 -9.24 -1.42 -16.61
C ILE A 189 -9.22 0.11 -16.55
N ALA A 190 -8.21 0.67 -15.88
CA ALA A 190 -8.04 2.10 -15.74
C ALA A 190 -7.79 2.82 -17.06
N ARG A 191 -7.03 2.24 -18.01
CA ARG A 191 -6.92 2.81 -19.35
C ARG A 191 -8.28 2.92 -20.05
N TRP A 192 -9.19 1.99 -19.79
CA TRP A 192 -10.57 2.07 -20.29
C TRP A 192 -11.38 3.14 -19.56
N GLU A 193 -11.24 3.26 -18.25
CA GLU A 193 -11.98 4.26 -17.45
C GLU A 193 -11.47 5.70 -17.63
N GLN A 194 -10.15 5.91 -17.78
CA GLN A 194 -9.54 7.21 -18.03
C GLN A 194 -9.94 7.80 -19.39
N ARG A 195 -10.28 6.95 -20.37
CA ARG A 195 -10.90 7.39 -21.64
C ARG A 195 -12.35 7.88 -21.46
N ARG A 196 -13.02 7.49 -20.37
CA ARG A 196 -14.39 7.90 -20.03
C ARG A 196 -14.46 9.07 -19.06
N ALA A 197 -13.46 9.24 -18.18
CA ALA A 197 -13.39 10.37 -17.24
C ALA A 197 -11.94 10.68 -16.84
N HIS A 198 -11.53 11.94 -16.98
CA HIS A 198 -10.13 12.37 -16.89
C HIS A 198 -9.49 12.40 -15.48
N VAL A 199 -10.19 12.04 -14.38
CA VAL A 199 -9.80 12.52 -13.03
C VAL A 199 -9.67 11.43 -11.95
N LYS A 200 -9.79 10.13 -12.26
CA LYS A 200 -9.57 9.11 -11.21
C LYS A 200 -8.08 8.78 -11.05
N ARG A 201 -7.47 9.26 -9.96
CA ARG A 201 -6.15 8.82 -9.49
C ARG A 201 -6.19 7.30 -9.30
N LEU A 202 -5.22 6.60 -9.86
CA LEU A 202 -5.11 5.15 -9.73
C LEU A 202 -4.27 4.80 -8.52
N TYR A 203 -4.88 4.06 -7.61
CA TYR A 203 -4.23 3.52 -6.43
C TYR A 203 -3.74 2.11 -6.75
N ASN A 204 -2.44 1.88 -6.63
CA ASN A 204 -1.81 0.59 -6.93
C ASN A 204 -0.56 0.38 -6.06
N ILE A 205 0.11 -0.76 -6.24
CA ILE A 205 1.33 -1.09 -5.50
C ILE A 205 2.42 0.00 -5.64
N PHE A 206 2.50 0.70 -6.78
CA PHE A 206 3.47 1.77 -7.00
C PHE A 206 3.19 2.99 -6.14
N THR A 207 1.92 3.37 -5.97
CA THR A 207 1.56 4.52 -5.12
C THR A 207 1.84 4.21 -3.65
N CYS A 208 1.46 3.00 -3.20
CA CYS A 208 1.72 2.54 -1.83
C CYS A 208 3.22 2.44 -1.51
N VAL A 209 4.01 1.76 -2.36
CA VAL A 209 5.46 1.61 -2.17
C VAL A 209 6.16 2.96 -2.27
N GLY A 210 5.76 3.81 -3.22
CA GLY A 210 6.30 5.16 -3.36
C GLY A 210 6.04 6.03 -2.13
N ALA A 211 4.83 5.98 -1.57
CA ALA A 211 4.50 6.65 -0.31
C ALA A 211 5.33 6.08 0.85
N ALA A 212 5.42 4.75 0.98
CA ALA A 212 6.16 4.11 2.06
C ALA A 212 7.66 4.48 2.04
N ILE A 213 8.26 4.53 0.85
CA ILE A 213 9.64 5.00 0.67
C ILE A 213 9.73 6.47 1.07
N ARG A 214 8.86 7.36 0.55
CA ARG A 214 8.89 8.80 0.84
C ARG A 214 8.82 9.11 2.35
N TYR A 215 8.06 8.32 3.11
CA TYR A 215 7.93 8.49 4.56
C TYR A 215 8.84 7.57 5.37
N GLY A 216 9.81 6.88 4.74
CA GLY A 216 10.81 6.07 5.44
C GLY A 216 10.27 4.79 6.10
N MET A 217 9.09 4.31 5.71
CA MET A 217 8.42 3.14 6.29
C MET A 217 8.93 1.83 5.67
N LEU A 218 10.18 1.47 5.98
CA LEU A 218 10.83 0.28 5.41
C LEU A 218 10.11 -1.03 5.77
N GLY A 219 9.53 -1.13 6.98
CA GLY A 219 8.77 -2.31 7.38
C GLY A 219 7.56 -2.55 6.48
N ILE A 220 6.89 -1.48 6.03
CA ILE A 220 5.78 -1.59 5.07
C ILE A 220 6.30 -2.02 3.69
N VAL A 221 7.41 -1.45 3.21
CA VAL A 221 8.02 -1.86 1.93
C VAL A 221 8.39 -3.34 1.95
N GLN A 222 8.97 -3.83 3.05
CA GLN A 222 9.32 -5.24 3.23
C GLN A 222 8.09 -6.13 3.25
N ALA A 223 7.05 -5.76 3.99
CA ALA A 223 5.81 -6.54 4.04
C ALA A 223 5.11 -6.60 2.66
N ILE A 224 5.13 -5.52 1.87
CA ILE A 224 4.61 -5.54 0.50
C ILE A 224 5.50 -6.40 -0.41
N TYR A 225 6.83 -6.35 -0.23
CA TYR A 225 7.78 -7.18 -0.97
C TYR A 225 7.56 -8.68 -0.73
N GLU A 226 7.25 -9.10 0.50
CA GLU A 226 6.91 -10.49 0.82
C GLU A 226 5.66 -10.98 0.08
N LEU A 227 4.68 -10.09 -0.13
CA LEU A 227 3.46 -10.40 -0.88
C LEU A 227 3.69 -10.41 -2.40
N ASN A 228 4.49 -9.48 -2.92
CA ASN A 228 4.70 -9.29 -4.35
C ASN A 228 6.10 -8.75 -4.66
N PRO A 229 7.12 -9.63 -4.71
CA PRO A 229 8.51 -9.21 -4.79
C PRO A 229 8.87 -8.60 -6.14
N VAL A 230 8.18 -9.00 -7.23
CA VAL A 230 8.49 -8.51 -8.58
C VAL A 230 8.01 -7.07 -8.75
N GLU A 231 6.73 -6.80 -8.50
CA GLU A 231 6.18 -5.45 -8.68
C GLU A 231 6.68 -4.49 -7.59
N THR A 232 7.00 -4.99 -6.37
CA THR A 232 7.59 -4.13 -5.32
C THR A 232 8.98 -3.63 -5.70
N ARG A 233 9.85 -4.48 -6.26
CA ARG A 233 11.16 -4.03 -6.74
C ARG A 233 11.03 -3.02 -7.87
N GLN A 234 10.12 -3.25 -8.80
CA GLN A 234 9.82 -2.31 -9.89
C GLN A 234 9.30 -0.97 -9.35
N ALA A 235 8.40 -1.01 -8.38
CA ALA A 235 7.86 0.17 -7.72
C ALA A 235 8.93 0.93 -6.93
N ALA A 236 9.82 0.22 -6.22
CA ALA A 236 10.94 0.81 -5.53
C ALA A 236 11.91 1.50 -6.50
N TRP A 237 12.25 0.85 -7.62
CA TRP A 237 13.05 1.46 -8.68
C TRP A 237 12.42 2.73 -9.23
N TYR A 238 11.13 2.69 -9.56
CA TYR A 238 10.39 3.85 -10.06
C TYR A 238 10.37 4.99 -9.04
N ALA A 239 10.13 4.67 -7.76
CA ALA A 239 10.12 5.66 -6.69
C ALA A 239 11.49 6.33 -6.54
N VAL A 240 12.58 5.55 -6.46
CA VAL A 240 13.94 6.10 -6.32
C VAL A 240 14.29 7.05 -7.47
N HIS A 241 14.08 6.64 -8.72
CA HIS A 241 14.40 7.49 -9.88
C HIS A 241 13.44 8.67 -10.09
N LYS A 242 12.18 8.57 -9.66
CA LYS A 242 11.25 9.70 -9.70
C LYS A 242 11.40 10.69 -8.55
N LEU A 243 12.00 10.27 -7.43
CA LEU A 243 12.30 11.16 -6.30
C LEU A 243 13.54 12.02 -6.57
N GLU A 244 14.42 11.61 -7.48
CA GLU A 244 15.66 12.31 -7.82
C GLU A 244 15.50 13.70 -8.51
N PRO A 245 14.43 14.03 -9.27
CA PRO A 245 14.38 15.35 -9.94
C PRO A 245 13.68 16.49 -9.17
N GLN A 246 12.93 16.24 -8.08
CA GLN A 246 12.03 17.27 -7.50
C GLN A 246 12.24 17.58 -6.01
N THR A 247 13.07 16.83 -5.29
CA THR A 247 13.24 16.96 -3.83
C THR A 247 14.64 17.41 -3.38
N LEU A 248 15.38 18.09 -4.25
CA LEU A 248 16.70 18.70 -3.99
C LEU A 248 16.67 19.90 -3.01
N SER A 249 15.65 20.02 -2.17
CA SER A 249 15.59 21.04 -1.11
C SER A 249 15.52 20.46 0.31
N GLY A 250 15.58 19.13 0.47
CA GLY A 250 15.65 18.51 1.79
C GLY A 250 16.09 17.07 1.73
N ARG A 251 17.31 16.81 2.24
CA ARG A 251 18.00 15.54 2.51
C ARG A 251 17.11 14.30 2.79
N PHE A 252 16.43 13.77 1.78
CA PHE A 252 15.88 12.41 1.86
C PHE A 252 16.92 11.47 1.28
N GLU A 253 17.70 10.83 2.17
CA GLU A 253 18.61 9.76 1.76
C GLU A 253 17.82 8.47 1.57
N VAL A 254 17.82 7.94 0.35
CA VAL A 254 17.22 6.65 0.04
C VAL A 254 17.92 5.56 0.85
N PRO A 255 17.19 4.82 1.72
CA PRO A 255 17.81 3.80 2.56
C PRO A 255 18.51 2.70 1.73
N PRO A 256 19.64 2.14 2.20
CA PRO A 256 20.39 1.13 1.45
C PRO A 256 19.57 -0.10 1.05
N ALA A 257 18.62 -0.51 1.90
CA ALA A 257 17.72 -1.62 1.60
C ALA A 257 16.82 -1.33 0.38
N VAL A 258 16.29 -0.11 0.26
CA VAL A 258 15.46 0.30 -0.90
C VAL A 258 16.31 0.41 -2.14
N ARG A 259 17.53 0.95 -2.02
CA ARG A 259 18.49 1.01 -3.13
C ARG A 259 18.86 -0.37 -3.65
N ARG A 260 19.05 -1.36 -2.77
CA ARG A 260 19.26 -2.76 -3.17
C ARG A 260 18.08 -3.31 -3.95
N LEU A 261 16.84 -3.11 -3.49
CA LEU A 261 15.64 -3.55 -4.22
C LEU A 261 15.54 -2.93 -5.62
N ALA A 262 15.80 -1.63 -5.73
CA ALA A 262 15.81 -0.92 -7.00
C ALA A 262 16.92 -1.45 -7.95
N ASN A 263 18.11 -1.67 -7.43
CA ASN A 263 19.24 -2.20 -8.19
C ASN A 263 19.00 -3.66 -8.64
N GLU A 264 18.39 -4.49 -7.80
CA GLU A 264 17.99 -5.86 -8.16
C GLU A 264 17.02 -5.87 -9.35
N TYR A 265 16.05 -4.94 -9.38
CA TYR A 265 15.17 -4.79 -10.53
C TYR A 265 15.94 -4.40 -11.78
N MET A 266 16.80 -3.38 -11.69
CA MET A 266 17.62 -2.91 -12.81
C MET A 266 18.50 -4.02 -13.37
N LEU A 267 19.25 -4.71 -12.50
CA LEU A 267 20.10 -5.82 -12.92
C LEU A 267 19.28 -6.89 -13.62
N ARG A 268 18.12 -7.27 -13.09
CA ARG A 268 17.25 -8.26 -13.74
C ARG A 268 16.73 -7.79 -15.11
N MET A 269 16.40 -6.50 -15.25
CA MET A 269 15.92 -5.92 -16.51
C MET A 269 17.03 -5.79 -17.56
N LEU A 270 18.26 -5.53 -17.12
CA LEU A 270 19.44 -5.39 -17.97
C LEU A 270 20.17 -6.72 -18.22
N TRP A 271 19.91 -7.75 -17.41
CA TRP A 271 20.61 -9.03 -17.47
C TRP A 271 20.55 -9.71 -18.85
N PRO A 272 19.40 -9.74 -19.56
CA PRO A 272 19.37 -10.28 -20.91
C PRO A 272 20.36 -9.58 -21.84
N GLN A 273 20.44 -8.25 -21.81
CA GLN A 273 21.36 -7.47 -22.63
C GLN A 273 22.81 -7.66 -22.19
N VAL A 274 23.07 -7.67 -20.88
CA VAL A 274 24.40 -7.90 -20.29
C VAL A 274 24.94 -9.29 -20.64
N ARG A 275 24.09 -10.32 -20.61
CA ARG A 275 24.47 -11.69 -20.97
C ARG A 275 24.98 -11.76 -22.41
N GLU A 276 24.28 -11.14 -23.36
CA GLU A 276 24.72 -11.10 -24.76
C GLU A 276 26.07 -10.40 -24.91
N ILE A 277 26.29 -9.29 -24.20
CA ILE A 277 27.57 -8.57 -24.19
C ILE A 277 28.70 -9.47 -23.68
N ILE A 278 28.48 -10.20 -22.58
CA ILE A 278 29.46 -11.11 -22.00
C ILE A 278 29.79 -12.25 -22.98
N VAL A 279 28.79 -12.82 -23.64
CA VAL A 279 28.99 -13.89 -24.64
C VAL A 279 29.80 -13.37 -25.83
N MET A 280 29.48 -12.19 -26.36
CA MET A 280 30.24 -11.59 -27.46
C MET A 280 31.69 -11.31 -27.08
N ARG A 281 31.93 -10.76 -25.88
CA ARG A 281 33.29 -10.47 -25.41
C ARG A 281 34.10 -11.74 -25.10
N HIS A 282 33.47 -12.76 -24.53
CA HIS A 282 34.11 -14.05 -24.33
C HIS A 282 34.44 -14.73 -25.68
N TRP A 283 33.58 -14.56 -26.68
CA TRP A 283 33.84 -15.01 -28.04
C TRP A 283 35.02 -14.27 -28.67
N GLU A 284 35.13 -12.94 -28.54
CA GLU A 284 36.28 -12.14 -28.99
C GLU A 284 37.60 -12.63 -28.35
N LEU A 285 37.60 -12.90 -27.05
CA LEU A 285 38.77 -13.40 -26.32
C LEU A 285 39.16 -14.84 -26.73
N LEU A 286 38.18 -15.71 -26.95
CA LEU A 286 38.41 -17.07 -27.47
C LEU A 286 38.91 -17.03 -28.92
N THR A 287 38.46 -16.04 -29.69
CA THR A 287 38.81 -15.87 -31.09
C THR A 287 40.15 -15.16 -31.31
N GLU A 288 40.66 -14.39 -30.34
CA GLU A 288 42.02 -13.85 -30.28
C GLU A 288 43.10 -14.94 -30.24
N LYS A 289 42.79 -16.12 -29.68
CA LYS A 289 43.69 -17.31 -29.72
C LYS A 289 43.76 -17.99 -31.09
N GLN A 290 42.95 -17.57 -32.07
CA GLN A 290 42.96 -18.05 -33.45
C GLN A 290 43.28 -16.89 -34.42
N ARG A 291 44.50 -16.36 -34.36
CA ARG A 291 44.97 -15.21 -35.18
C ARG A 291 45.04 -15.45 -36.69
N LYS A 292 44.88 -16.67 -37.20
CA LYS A 292 45.21 -17.02 -38.59
C LYS A 292 44.07 -16.99 -39.60
N LEU A 293 42.87 -16.57 -39.22
CA LEU A 293 41.72 -16.50 -40.14
C LEU A 293 41.18 -15.08 -40.22
N SER A 294 40.93 -14.58 -41.43
CA SER A 294 40.26 -13.30 -41.63
C SER A 294 38.85 -13.34 -41.05
N LEU A 295 38.40 -12.21 -40.49
CA LEU A 295 37.06 -12.03 -39.91
C LEU A 295 35.96 -12.64 -40.82
N TRP A 296 36.04 -12.38 -42.12
CA TRP A 296 35.12 -12.87 -43.15
C TRP A 296 35.14 -14.38 -43.41
N ALA A 297 36.30 -15.04 -43.27
CA ALA A 297 36.39 -16.50 -43.41
C ALA A 297 35.84 -17.22 -42.17
N ARG A 298 35.94 -16.59 -41.00
CA ARG A 298 35.42 -17.10 -39.72
C ARG A 298 33.89 -16.96 -39.67
N ILE A 299 33.40 -15.79 -40.08
CA ILE A 299 31.97 -15.50 -40.27
C ILE A 299 31.35 -16.51 -41.26
N ARG A 300 31.98 -16.75 -42.43
CA ARG A 300 31.49 -17.75 -43.42
C ARG A 300 31.45 -19.21 -42.94
N ARG A 301 32.27 -19.62 -41.97
CA ARG A 301 32.20 -20.98 -41.40
C ARG A 301 30.97 -21.15 -40.50
N LEU A 302 30.60 -20.11 -39.77
CA LEU A 302 29.35 -20.05 -39.00
C LEU A 302 28.12 -19.95 -39.91
N TRP A 303 28.24 -19.29 -41.06
CA TRP A 303 27.14 -19.15 -42.05
C TRP A 303 26.54 -20.47 -42.53
N ARG A 304 27.26 -21.59 -42.42
CA ARG A 304 26.77 -22.87 -42.91
C ARG A 304 25.79 -23.56 -41.96
N HIS A 305 25.66 -23.15 -40.68
CA HIS A 305 25.02 -24.02 -39.68
C HIS A 305 23.87 -23.44 -38.84
N SER A 306 23.42 -22.19 -38.99
CA SER A 306 22.19 -21.76 -38.30
C SER A 306 21.69 -20.39 -38.76
N HIS A 307 20.39 -20.31 -39.10
CA HIS A 307 19.66 -19.08 -39.41
C HIS A 307 19.50 -18.20 -38.16
N HIS A 308 20.13 -17.02 -38.15
CA HIS A 308 19.77 -15.92 -37.26
C HIS A 308 19.65 -14.61 -38.04
N ASP A 309 18.63 -13.83 -37.65
CA ASP A 309 18.16 -12.60 -38.29
C ASP A 309 18.93 -11.40 -37.73
N TRP A 310 19.90 -10.92 -38.49
CA TRP A 310 20.82 -9.84 -38.09
C TRP A 310 20.17 -8.46 -38.10
N ASP A 311 19.05 -8.29 -38.81
CA ASP A 311 18.29 -7.05 -38.82
C ASP A 311 17.61 -6.83 -37.45
N ALA A 312 17.26 -7.91 -36.74
CA ALA A 312 16.72 -7.84 -35.37
C ALA A 312 17.79 -7.43 -34.33
N ILE A 313 19.05 -7.80 -34.54
CA ILE A 313 20.15 -7.51 -33.60
C ILE A 313 20.65 -6.07 -33.76
N THR A 314 20.77 -5.60 -35.00
CA THR A 314 21.24 -4.25 -35.33
C THR A 314 20.20 -3.17 -35.06
N SER A 315 18.90 -3.51 -35.16
CA SER A 315 17.79 -2.61 -34.80
C SER A 315 17.51 -2.56 -33.29
N HIS A 316 18.17 -3.39 -32.48
CA HIS A 316 17.88 -3.49 -31.05
C HIS A 316 18.35 -2.23 -30.29
N PRO A 317 17.62 -1.75 -29.26
CA PRO A 317 17.86 -0.44 -28.63
C PRO A 317 19.24 -0.22 -27.99
N TRP A 318 19.94 -1.29 -27.64
CA TRP A 318 21.29 -1.27 -27.05
C TRP A 318 22.40 -0.76 -27.98
N THR A 319 22.25 -0.83 -29.31
CA THR A 319 23.22 -0.25 -30.26
C THR A 319 23.23 1.29 -30.23
N LYS A 320 22.28 1.88 -29.49
CA LYS A 320 22.14 3.32 -29.26
C LYS A 320 22.53 3.75 -27.85
N LEU A 321 22.99 2.83 -26.99
CA LEU A 321 23.45 3.19 -25.64
C LEU A 321 24.82 3.87 -25.71
N PRO A 322 25.03 5.01 -25.02
CA PRO A 322 26.35 5.63 -24.93
C PRO A 322 27.38 4.69 -24.31
N SER A 323 28.59 4.67 -24.86
CA SER A 323 29.70 3.80 -24.43
C SER A 323 30.04 3.93 -22.94
N GLU A 324 29.77 5.08 -22.34
CA GLU A 324 29.97 5.39 -20.91
C GLU A 324 28.99 4.61 -20.01
N MET A 325 27.77 4.38 -20.48
CA MET A 325 26.75 3.63 -19.75
C MET A 325 27.08 2.13 -19.74
N MET A 326 27.66 1.64 -20.83
CA MET A 326 28.23 0.29 -20.94
C MET A 326 29.44 0.12 -20.00
N LEU A 327 30.31 1.12 -19.90
CA LEU A 327 31.44 1.12 -18.98
C LEU A 327 31.00 1.09 -17.51
N GLN A 328 29.97 1.84 -17.13
CA GLN A 328 29.43 1.79 -15.77
C GLN A 328 28.82 0.43 -15.42
N ILE A 329 28.07 -0.17 -16.35
CA ILE A 329 27.50 -1.52 -16.16
C ILE A 329 28.61 -2.56 -16.01
N LEU A 330 29.68 -2.48 -16.82
CA LEU A 330 30.82 -3.39 -16.74
C LEU A 330 31.66 -3.19 -15.47
N SER A 331 31.82 -1.94 -15.00
CA SER A 331 32.53 -1.62 -13.75
C SER A 331 31.84 -2.17 -12.50
N PHE A 332 30.53 -2.45 -12.58
CA PHE A 332 29.76 -3.05 -11.50
C PHE A 332 29.81 -4.59 -11.50
N LEU A 333 30.14 -5.20 -12.64
CA LEU A 333 30.07 -6.66 -12.85
C LEU A 333 31.44 -7.36 -12.79
N LEU A 334 32.54 -6.63 -12.96
CA LEU A 334 33.90 -7.16 -12.86
C LEU A 334 34.49 -6.83 -11.48
N PRO A 335 35.13 -7.77 -10.77
CA PRO A 335 35.96 -7.42 -9.62
C PRO A 335 37.04 -6.44 -10.09
N SER A 336 37.44 -5.48 -9.24
CA SER A 336 38.55 -4.59 -9.58
C SER A 336 39.78 -5.39 -10.02
N GLU A 337 40.60 -4.86 -10.94
CA GLU A 337 41.87 -5.49 -11.35
C GLU A 337 42.70 -5.97 -10.14
N ALA A 338 42.66 -5.23 -9.03
CA ALA A 338 43.29 -5.62 -7.77
C ALA A 338 42.74 -6.92 -7.16
N SER A 339 41.43 -7.16 -7.23
CA SER A 339 40.79 -8.41 -6.77
C SER A 339 41.15 -9.60 -7.66
N GLU A 340 41.31 -9.40 -8.97
CA GLU A 340 41.75 -10.46 -9.89
C GLU A 340 43.23 -10.80 -9.70
N ILE A 341 44.10 -9.79 -9.50
CA ILE A 341 45.52 -9.98 -9.19
C ILE A 341 45.72 -10.71 -7.87
N THR A 342 44.94 -10.39 -6.84
CA THR A 342 45.06 -11.07 -5.53
C THR A 342 44.58 -12.52 -5.58
N LYS A 343 43.52 -12.81 -6.34
CA LYS A 343 43.02 -14.18 -6.55
C LYS A 343 43.94 -15.02 -7.44
N THR A 344 44.55 -14.40 -8.45
CA THR A 344 45.55 -15.08 -9.30
C THR A 344 46.86 -15.30 -8.56
N ALA A 345 47.32 -14.37 -7.72
CA ALA A 345 48.47 -14.57 -6.84
C ALA A 345 48.25 -15.72 -5.84
N LEU A 346 47.07 -15.79 -5.21
CA LEU A 346 46.70 -16.90 -4.32
C LEU A 346 46.62 -18.26 -5.04
N LEU A 347 46.16 -18.28 -6.30
CA LEU A 347 46.12 -19.50 -7.12
C LEU A 347 47.51 -19.93 -7.62
N VAL A 348 48.46 -19.00 -7.76
CA VAL A 348 49.85 -19.31 -8.14
C VAL A 348 50.62 -19.82 -6.93
N GLU A 349 50.42 -19.28 -5.73
CA GLU A 349 51.02 -19.79 -4.48
C GLU A 349 50.51 -21.19 -4.10
N TYR A 350 49.24 -21.51 -4.39
CA TYR A 350 48.67 -22.84 -4.10
C TYR A 350 49.10 -23.95 -5.07
N ASN A 351 49.70 -23.60 -6.22
CA ASN A 351 50.17 -24.57 -7.22
C ASN A 351 51.71 -24.71 -7.24
N LEU A 352 52.41 -24.06 -6.31
CA LEU A 352 53.88 -24.13 -6.16
C LEU A 352 54.35 -24.73 -4.83
N ASN A 353 53.43 -25.30 -4.04
CA ASN A 353 53.69 -26.28 -2.97
C ASN A 353 52.91 -27.55 -3.28
#